data_AF-A0A973FL59-F1
#
_entry.id   AF-A0A973FL59-F1
#
_cell.length_a   1.000
_cell.length_b   1.000
_cell.length_c   1.000
_cell.angle_alpha   90.00
_cell.angle_beta   90.00
_cell.angle_gamma   90.00
#
_symmetry.space_group_name_H-M   'P 1'
#
loop_
_entity.id
_entity.type
_entity.pdbx_description
1 polymer ?
#
loop_
_entity_poly.entity_id
_entity_poly.type
_entity_poly.pdbx_seq_one_letter_code
_entity_poly.pdbx_strand_id
1 'polypeptide(L)'
;CHGTQVKQFKDGKHAKAWASMKAMPTFHMQPMALMDGMKGCGGCHKIGVKTDEEVKELRKQGGQFGVASCDSCHTRHLFSKKEAQQPQACQTCHMGFDHPQWEMYSSSKHGVRYLLKQNGVLPETAAAPTCQSCHMTGGNHGVRTAWGFVAVRLPMPEDKKWAADRTTILKGLGVLGPSGKPTARLGVLKDLDVFRTTQEDWQKERDRMFANCRQCHSPNFARGELEKSDMMIREADRLLAEAIEIVAGLYRDRIIAKSQYYAYPYPDLLAFHDAPTSIEQKLYLMFLEHRMRTFQGSFHANPDYALWYGWSKMVSDITEIRKLAADLRKEKKAKR
;
A
#
# COMPACT_ATOMS: atom_id res chain seq x y z
N CYS A 1 -26.82 -10.37 15.08
CA CYS A 1 -26.59 -11.59 14.28
C CYS A 1 -25.11 -11.93 14.11
N HIS A 2 -24.26 -11.04 13.58
CA HIS A 2 -22.85 -11.37 13.24
C HIS A 2 -21.81 -10.62 14.09
N GLY A 3 -21.96 -10.64 15.43
CA GLY A 3 -21.13 -9.84 16.34
C GLY A 3 -19.62 -10.15 16.24
N THR A 4 -19.27 -11.43 16.08
CA THR A 4 -17.87 -11.87 15.93
C THR A 4 -17.23 -11.30 14.66
N GLN A 5 -17.90 -11.41 13.51
CA GLN A 5 -17.40 -10.89 12.23
C GLN A 5 -17.28 -9.36 12.26
N VAL A 6 -18.27 -8.67 12.86
CA VAL A 6 -18.23 -7.22 13.03
C VAL A 6 -17.03 -6.79 13.88
N LYS A 7 -16.77 -7.47 15.00
CA LYS A 7 -15.61 -7.20 15.85
C LYS A 7 -14.30 -7.38 15.08
N GLN A 8 -14.13 -8.55 14.45
CA GLN A 8 -12.94 -8.85 13.64
C GLN A 8 -12.72 -7.82 12.53
N PHE A 9 -13.77 -7.46 11.79
CA PHE A 9 -13.70 -6.45 10.73
C PHE A 9 -13.22 -5.10 11.27
N LYS A 10 -13.79 -4.64 12.39
CA LYS A 10 -13.41 -3.38 13.05
C LYS A 10 -11.97 -3.37 13.55
N ASP A 11 -11.45 -4.54 13.94
CA ASP A 11 -10.05 -4.71 14.34
C ASP A 11 -9.09 -4.75 13.12
N GLY A 12 -9.62 -4.90 11.90
CA GLY A 12 -8.87 -4.97 10.64
C GLY A 12 -8.67 -3.63 9.95
N LYS A 13 -7.81 -3.62 8.91
CA LYS A 13 -7.53 -2.40 8.13
C LYS A 13 -8.70 -1.92 7.28
N HIS A 14 -9.52 -2.83 6.76
CA HIS A 14 -10.64 -2.45 5.91
C HIS A 14 -11.64 -1.54 6.61
N ALA A 15 -11.88 -1.71 7.92
CA ALA A 15 -12.72 -0.82 8.69
C ALA A 15 -12.21 0.64 8.73
N LYS A 16 -10.91 0.84 8.56
CA LYS A 16 -10.26 2.16 8.58
C LYS A 16 -10.18 2.82 7.21
N ALA A 17 -10.56 2.13 6.13
CA ALA A 17 -10.35 2.59 4.76
C ALA A 17 -10.96 3.96 4.48
N TRP A 18 -12.18 4.21 4.97
CA TRP A 18 -12.87 5.50 4.78
C TRP A 18 -12.14 6.65 5.48
N ALA A 19 -11.76 6.45 6.74
CA ALA A 19 -10.98 7.43 7.49
C ALA A 19 -9.61 7.68 6.83
N SER A 20 -8.94 6.63 6.33
CA SER A 20 -7.66 6.75 5.62
C SER A 20 -7.78 7.58 4.35
N MET A 21 -8.85 7.40 3.57
CA MET A 21 -9.10 8.19 2.37
C MET A 21 -9.24 9.68 2.71
N LYS A 22 -10.06 10.02 3.71
CA LYS A 22 -10.27 11.42 4.11
C LYS A 22 -9.04 12.07 4.73
N ALA A 23 -8.14 11.27 5.31
CA ALA A 23 -6.89 11.74 5.89
C ALA A 23 -5.80 12.05 4.84
N MET A 24 -6.02 11.71 3.57
CA MET A 24 -5.08 12.03 2.51
C MET A 24 -4.98 13.56 2.31
N PRO A 25 -3.77 14.14 2.32
CA PRO A 25 -3.60 15.60 2.26
C PRO A 25 -4.28 16.26 1.06
N THR A 26 -4.37 15.54 -0.06
CA THR A 26 -4.81 16.07 -1.34
C THR A 26 -6.20 15.57 -1.77
N PHE A 27 -6.88 14.79 -0.93
CA PHE A 27 -8.19 14.20 -1.27
C PHE A 27 -9.21 15.25 -1.76
N HIS A 28 -9.25 16.41 -1.11
CA HIS A 28 -10.18 17.50 -1.41
C HIS A 28 -9.84 18.27 -2.70
N MET A 29 -8.73 17.97 -3.37
CA MET A 29 -8.35 18.58 -4.66
C MET A 29 -8.90 17.83 -5.87
N GLN A 30 -9.55 16.68 -5.66
CA GLN A 30 -10.14 15.90 -6.74
C GLN A 30 -11.38 16.60 -7.36
N PRO A 31 -11.67 16.37 -8.65
CA PRO A 31 -12.91 16.85 -9.24
C PRO A 31 -14.14 16.33 -8.48
N MET A 32 -15.13 17.20 -8.22
CA MET A 32 -16.37 16.80 -7.53
C MET A 32 -17.06 15.61 -8.22
N ALA A 33 -17.06 15.57 -9.55
CA ALA A 33 -17.62 14.47 -10.33
C ALA A 33 -16.97 13.10 -10.00
N LEU A 34 -15.70 13.08 -9.57
CA LEU A 34 -15.00 11.87 -9.15
C LEU A 34 -15.38 11.47 -7.71
N MET A 35 -15.55 12.46 -6.82
CA MET A 35 -15.84 12.28 -5.40
C MET A 35 -17.30 11.90 -5.15
N ASP A 36 -18.25 12.71 -5.63
CA ASP A 36 -19.68 12.60 -5.30
C ASP A 36 -20.28 11.28 -5.81
N GLY A 37 -19.83 10.82 -6.98
CA GLY A 37 -20.31 9.60 -7.62
C GLY A 37 -19.63 8.31 -7.15
N MET A 38 -18.75 8.36 -6.15
CA MET A 38 -17.90 7.23 -5.74
C MET A 38 -17.11 6.63 -6.91
N LYS A 39 -16.69 7.49 -7.86
CA LYS A 39 -16.01 7.08 -9.10
C LYS A 39 -14.48 7.02 -8.93
N GLY A 40 -13.94 7.67 -7.91
CA GLY A 40 -12.53 7.59 -7.52
C GLY A 40 -12.32 6.80 -6.23
N CYS A 41 -11.50 7.35 -5.32
CA CYS A 41 -11.08 6.69 -4.09
C CYS A 41 -12.27 6.16 -3.26
N GLY A 42 -13.38 6.90 -3.21
CA GLY A 42 -14.58 6.53 -2.48
C GLY A 42 -15.19 5.20 -2.92
N GLY A 43 -15.07 4.84 -4.20
CA GLY A 43 -15.59 3.58 -4.73
C GLY A 43 -14.97 2.35 -4.07
N CYS A 44 -13.67 2.39 -3.78
CA CYS A 44 -12.94 1.32 -3.08
C CYS A 44 -12.97 1.51 -1.56
N HIS A 45 -12.75 2.73 -1.07
CA HIS A 45 -12.59 3.01 0.36
C HIS A 45 -13.90 3.03 1.16
N LYS A 46 -15.07 3.02 0.49
CA LYS A 46 -16.39 2.94 1.14
C LYS A 46 -16.60 1.68 1.98
N ILE A 47 -15.77 0.64 1.82
CA ILE A 47 -15.76 -0.51 2.73
C ILE A 47 -15.53 -0.08 4.18
N GLY A 48 -14.80 1.01 4.43
CA GLY A 48 -14.53 1.50 5.77
C GLY A 48 -15.77 1.93 6.56
N VAL A 49 -15.64 1.93 7.88
CA VAL A 49 -16.69 2.39 8.79
C VAL A 49 -16.88 3.90 8.60
N LYS A 50 -18.14 4.30 8.60
CA LYS A 50 -18.61 5.68 8.44
C LYS A 50 -19.49 6.04 9.63
N THR A 51 -19.51 7.31 9.98
CA THR A 51 -20.47 7.88 10.95
C THR A 51 -21.88 7.91 10.37
N ASP A 52 -22.89 8.03 11.23
CA ASP A 52 -24.27 8.12 10.79
C ASP A 52 -24.52 9.36 9.94
N GLU A 53 -23.85 10.47 10.25
CA GLU A 53 -23.88 11.71 9.49
C GLU A 53 -23.34 11.51 8.07
N GLU A 54 -22.19 10.84 7.95
CA GLU A 54 -21.61 10.53 6.63
C GLU A 54 -22.51 9.60 5.81
N VAL A 55 -23.11 8.58 6.45
CA VAL A 55 -24.06 7.70 5.76
C VAL A 55 -25.29 8.47 5.29
N LYS A 56 -25.82 9.39 6.09
CA LYS A 56 -26.94 10.26 5.71
C LYS A 56 -26.58 11.13 4.51
N GLU A 57 -25.39 11.73 4.52
CA GLU A 57 -24.94 12.62 3.45
C GLU A 57 -24.76 11.85 2.13
N LEU A 58 -24.09 10.70 2.17
CA LEU A 58 -23.91 9.87 0.99
C LEU A 58 -25.24 9.41 0.37
N ARG A 59 -26.26 9.13 1.20
CA ARG A 59 -27.59 8.77 0.71
C ARG A 59 -28.29 9.93 -0.01
N LYS A 60 -28.07 11.18 0.42
CA LYS A 60 -28.63 12.37 -0.25
C LYS A 60 -28.00 12.59 -1.62
N GLN A 61 -26.71 12.28 -1.77
CA GLN A 61 -25.94 12.43 -3.00
C GLN A 61 -26.15 11.29 -4.03
N GLY A 62 -27.25 10.53 -3.90
CA GLY A 62 -27.57 9.42 -4.80
C GLY A 62 -26.96 8.06 -4.39
N GLY A 63 -26.20 8.01 -3.29
CA GLY A 63 -25.65 6.78 -2.69
C GLY A 63 -26.66 5.96 -1.88
N GLN A 64 -27.94 5.93 -2.31
CA GLN A 64 -29.02 5.23 -1.59
C GLN A 64 -28.69 3.74 -1.36
N PHE A 65 -27.88 3.15 -2.24
CA PHE A 65 -27.37 1.78 -2.15
C PHE A 65 -25.85 1.73 -2.26
N GLY A 66 -25.22 0.75 -1.58
CA GLY A 66 -23.80 0.43 -1.77
C GLY A 66 -22.79 1.29 -1.00
N VAL A 67 -23.24 1.91 0.09
CA VAL A 67 -22.40 2.51 1.14
C VAL A 67 -22.14 1.56 2.32
N ALA A 68 -22.66 0.33 2.26
CA ALA A 68 -22.47 -0.65 3.31
C ALA A 68 -21.03 -1.19 3.30
N SER A 69 -20.51 -1.49 4.50
CA SER A 69 -19.18 -2.09 4.65
C SER A 69 -19.18 -3.59 4.39
N CYS A 70 -20.31 -4.26 4.58
CA CYS A 70 -20.42 -5.71 4.61
C CYS A 70 -20.87 -6.32 3.27
N ASP A 71 -20.94 -5.57 2.18
CA ASP A 71 -21.33 -6.10 0.86
C ASP A 71 -20.20 -5.99 -0.17
N SER A 72 -18.96 -5.74 0.27
CA SER A 72 -17.80 -5.58 -0.61
C SER A 72 -17.24 -6.90 -1.15
N CYS A 73 -17.31 -8.00 -0.38
CA CYS A 73 -16.77 -9.31 -0.79
C CYS A 73 -17.85 -10.37 -1.07
N HIS A 74 -18.94 -10.34 -0.32
CA HIS A 74 -20.14 -11.17 -0.52
C HIS A 74 -21.28 -10.22 -0.83
N THR A 75 -21.56 -10.04 -2.12
CA THR A 75 -22.31 -8.89 -2.58
C THR A 75 -23.79 -9.01 -2.27
N ARG A 76 -24.43 -7.86 -2.05
CA ARG A 76 -25.88 -7.82 -1.94
C ARG A 76 -26.51 -8.19 -3.30
N HIS A 77 -27.67 -8.82 -3.35
CA HIS A 77 -28.50 -9.23 -2.21
C HIS A 77 -28.31 -10.69 -1.82
N LEU A 78 -27.33 -11.38 -2.38
CA LEU A 78 -27.11 -12.82 -2.13
C LEU A 78 -26.30 -13.09 -0.85
N PHE A 79 -25.35 -12.22 -0.52
CA PHE A 79 -24.46 -12.37 0.63
C PHE A 79 -23.78 -13.76 0.68
N SER A 80 -23.30 -14.22 -0.48
CA SER A 80 -22.77 -15.58 -0.64
C SER A 80 -21.38 -15.74 -0.01
N LYS A 81 -21.26 -16.63 0.97
CA LYS A 81 -19.95 -17.05 1.48
C LYS A 81 -19.07 -17.66 0.37
N LYS A 82 -19.68 -18.41 -0.56
CA LYS A 82 -18.94 -19.05 -1.67
C LYS A 82 -18.34 -18.02 -2.61
N GLU A 83 -19.06 -16.94 -2.89
CA GLU A 83 -18.58 -15.78 -3.64
C GLU A 83 -17.40 -15.12 -2.92
N ALA A 84 -17.57 -14.78 -1.64
CA ALA A 84 -16.50 -14.16 -0.84
C ALA A 84 -15.24 -15.01 -0.66
N GLN A 85 -15.32 -16.33 -0.89
CA GLN A 85 -14.17 -17.23 -0.84
C GLN A 85 -13.41 -17.32 -2.18
N GLN A 86 -13.95 -16.74 -3.26
CA GLN A 86 -13.24 -16.66 -4.54
C GLN A 86 -12.26 -15.48 -4.53
N PRO A 87 -11.00 -15.63 -4.98
CA PRO A 87 -10.03 -14.55 -5.01
C PRO A 87 -10.47 -13.36 -5.89
N GLN A 88 -11.33 -13.62 -6.88
CA GLN A 88 -11.96 -12.60 -7.74
C GLN A 88 -12.75 -11.55 -6.93
N ALA A 89 -13.26 -11.87 -5.73
CA ALA A 89 -13.92 -10.91 -4.86
C ALA A 89 -13.00 -9.76 -4.39
N CYS A 90 -11.68 -9.94 -4.47
CA CYS A 90 -10.69 -8.92 -4.13
C CYS A 90 -10.29 -8.04 -5.34
N GLN A 91 -10.46 -8.56 -6.56
CA GLN A 91 -9.91 -7.98 -7.79
C GLN A 91 -10.39 -6.55 -8.04
N THR A 92 -11.64 -6.23 -7.71
CA THR A 92 -12.23 -4.91 -8.00
C THR A 92 -11.47 -3.75 -7.35
N CYS A 93 -10.85 -3.97 -6.19
CA CYS A 93 -10.09 -2.93 -5.48
C CYS A 93 -8.59 -3.19 -5.47
N HIS A 94 -8.17 -4.46 -5.40
CA HIS A 94 -6.76 -4.84 -5.27
C HIS A 94 -6.11 -5.08 -6.64
N MET A 95 -6.04 -4.03 -7.46
CA MET A 95 -5.55 -4.10 -8.84
C MET A 95 -4.83 -2.81 -9.26
N GLY A 96 -4.26 -2.80 -10.46
CA GLY A 96 -3.91 -1.59 -11.19
C GLY A 96 -2.58 -0.94 -10.78
N PHE A 97 -2.61 0.38 -10.64
CA PHE A 97 -1.40 1.21 -10.63
C PHE A 97 -0.55 1.00 -9.36
N ASP A 98 -1.12 1.26 -8.19
CA ASP A 98 -0.40 1.38 -6.91
C ASP A 98 -0.31 0.10 -6.09
N HIS A 99 -1.23 -0.82 -6.31
CA HIS A 99 -1.24 -2.12 -5.63
C HIS A 99 -1.84 -3.23 -6.49
N PRO A 100 -1.15 -3.67 -7.57
CA PRO A 100 -1.61 -4.72 -8.49
C PRO A 100 -1.53 -6.13 -7.90
N GLN A 101 -2.13 -6.34 -6.74
CA GLN A 101 -2.05 -7.58 -5.97
C GLN A 101 -2.81 -8.70 -6.67
N TRP A 102 -3.93 -8.39 -7.33
CA TRP A 102 -4.64 -9.33 -8.18
C TRP A 102 -3.75 -9.80 -9.34
N GLU A 103 -3.12 -8.90 -10.07
CA GLU A 103 -2.26 -9.22 -11.21
C GLU A 103 -1.07 -10.05 -10.76
N MET A 104 -0.42 -9.66 -9.66
CA MET A 104 0.67 -10.43 -9.07
C MET A 104 0.23 -11.85 -8.66
N TYR A 105 -0.90 -11.98 -7.95
CA TYR A 105 -1.44 -13.26 -7.52
C TYR A 105 -1.87 -14.13 -8.70
N SER A 106 -2.73 -13.60 -9.59
CA SER A 106 -3.34 -14.33 -10.70
C SER A 106 -2.31 -14.85 -11.71
N SER A 107 -1.21 -14.12 -11.91
CA SER A 107 -0.09 -14.56 -12.75
C SER A 107 1.01 -15.32 -12.00
N SER A 108 0.91 -15.46 -10.67
CA SER A 108 1.79 -16.35 -9.88
C SER A 108 1.39 -17.82 -10.05
N LYS A 109 2.26 -18.74 -9.63
CA LYS A 109 1.91 -20.18 -9.58
C LYS A 109 0.73 -20.47 -8.63
N HIS A 110 0.54 -19.68 -7.58
CA HIS A 110 -0.62 -19.85 -6.69
C HIS A 110 -1.93 -19.54 -7.43
N GLY A 111 -2.02 -18.37 -8.08
CA GLY A 111 -3.21 -17.96 -8.81
C GLY A 111 -3.49 -18.81 -10.04
N VAL A 112 -2.46 -19.13 -10.83
CA VAL A 112 -2.61 -20.01 -12.01
C VAL A 112 -3.12 -21.39 -11.60
N ARG A 113 -2.58 -21.99 -10.55
CA ARG A 113 -3.07 -23.29 -10.05
C ARG A 113 -4.51 -23.19 -9.54
N TYR A 114 -4.86 -22.09 -8.87
CA TYR A 114 -6.23 -21.89 -8.40
C TYR A 114 -7.22 -21.76 -9.57
N LEU A 115 -6.86 -21.03 -10.62
CA LEU A 115 -7.68 -20.93 -11.83
C LEU A 115 -7.85 -22.29 -12.51
N LEU A 116 -6.77 -23.06 -12.67
CA LEU A 116 -6.85 -24.41 -13.24
C LEU A 116 -7.72 -25.35 -12.41
N LYS A 117 -7.74 -25.17 -11.08
CA LYS A 117 -8.64 -25.89 -10.18
C LYS A 117 -10.10 -25.46 -10.36
N GLN A 118 -10.38 -24.15 -10.45
CA GLN A 118 -11.72 -23.63 -10.73
C GLN A 118 -12.27 -24.14 -12.07
N ASN A 119 -11.39 -24.29 -13.07
CA ASN A 119 -11.74 -24.78 -14.40
C ASN A 119 -11.84 -26.31 -14.50
N GLY A 120 -11.61 -27.04 -13.40
CA GLY A 120 -11.68 -28.50 -13.37
C GLY A 120 -10.49 -29.23 -14.01
N VAL A 121 -9.42 -28.52 -14.39
CA VAL A 121 -8.18 -29.12 -14.91
C VAL A 121 -7.35 -29.76 -13.80
N LEU A 122 -7.30 -29.10 -12.63
CA LEU A 122 -6.70 -29.66 -11.42
C LEU A 122 -7.79 -30.16 -10.47
N PRO A 123 -7.54 -31.24 -9.71
CA PRO A 123 -8.51 -31.77 -8.76
C PRO A 123 -8.78 -30.79 -7.62
N GLU A 124 -9.93 -30.94 -6.95
CA GLU A 124 -10.29 -30.13 -5.79
C GLU A 124 -9.30 -30.26 -4.62
N THR A 125 -8.54 -31.35 -4.56
CA THR A 125 -7.48 -31.59 -3.57
C THR A 125 -6.17 -30.86 -3.88
N ALA A 126 -6.03 -30.26 -5.06
CA ALA A 126 -4.83 -29.55 -5.44
C ALA A 126 -4.58 -28.34 -4.51
N ALA A 127 -3.35 -28.26 -3.99
CA ALA A 127 -2.87 -27.10 -3.25
C ALA A 127 -2.82 -25.87 -4.17
N ALA A 128 -3.65 -24.89 -3.85
CA ALA A 128 -3.78 -23.62 -4.55
C ALA A 128 -4.42 -22.60 -3.58
N PRO A 129 -3.62 -21.78 -2.90
CA PRO A 129 -4.15 -20.80 -1.95
C PRO A 129 -4.87 -19.66 -2.68
N THR A 130 -5.79 -19.00 -1.99
CA THR A 130 -6.46 -17.76 -2.43
C THR A 130 -6.01 -16.57 -1.58
N CYS A 131 -6.45 -15.36 -1.95
CA CYS A 131 -6.29 -14.17 -1.13
C CYS A 131 -6.79 -14.42 0.31
N GLN A 132 -7.98 -15.04 0.42
CA GLN A 132 -8.67 -15.31 1.68
C GLN A 132 -7.94 -16.36 2.53
N SER A 133 -7.38 -17.43 1.94
CA SER A 133 -6.65 -18.43 2.73
C SER A 133 -5.41 -17.85 3.41
N CYS A 134 -4.80 -16.83 2.80
CA CYS A 134 -3.58 -16.18 3.31
C CYS A 134 -3.87 -14.98 4.22
N HIS A 135 -4.89 -14.17 3.89
CA HIS A 135 -5.16 -12.89 4.57
C HIS A 135 -6.38 -12.90 5.50
N MET A 136 -7.27 -13.89 5.36
CA MET A 136 -8.48 -14.09 6.16
C MET A 136 -8.50 -15.49 6.77
N THR A 137 -7.35 -15.95 7.27
CA THR A 137 -7.16 -17.30 7.83
C THR A 137 -8.26 -17.66 8.83
N GLY A 138 -8.84 -18.85 8.67
CA GLY A 138 -9.96 -19.31 9.51
C GLY A 138 -11.27 -18.53 9.32
N GLY A 139 -11.40 -17.75 8.24
CA GLY A 139 -12.56 -16.86 8.01
C GLY A 139 -12.53 -15.57 8.84
N ASN A 140 -11.38 -15.20 9.39
CA ASN A 140 -11.23 -13.98 10.18
C ASN A 140 -11.38 -12.73 9.29
N HIS A 141 -12.26 -11.81 9.68
CA HIS A 141 -12.53 -10.57 8.92
C HIS A 141 -11.51 -9.44 9.18
N GLY A 142 -10.60 -9.61 10.13
CA GLY A 142 -9.56 -8.65 10.50
C GLY A 142 -8.33 -8.71 9.58
N VAL A 143 -8.48 -8.24 8.34
CA VAL A 143 -7.39 -8.23 7.36
C VAL A 143 -6.28 -7.27 7.80
N ARG A 144 -5.08 -7.81 8.03
CA ARG A 144 -3.85 -7.08 8.42
C ARG A 144 -2.64 -7.78 7.79
N THR A 145 -1.54 -7.05 7.64
CA THR A 145 -0.27 -7.57 7.11
C THR A 145 0.89 -7.06 7.96
N ALA A 146 1.98 -7.85 8.03
CA ALA A 146 3.15 -7.49 8.83
C ALA A 146 3.76 -6.16 8.38
N TRP A 147 3.89 -5.94 7.07
CA TRP A 147 4.52 -4.72 6.53
C TRP A 147 3.54 -3.57 6.26
N GLY A 148 2.26 -3.73 6.59
CA GLY A 148 1.25 -2.72 6.28
C GLY A 148 1.15 -2.46 4.77
N PHE A 149 0.79 -1.23 4.40
CA PHE A 149 0.65 -0.83 2.99
C PHE A 149 1.98 -0.33 2.41
N VAL A 150 2.69 0.50 3.17
CA VAL A 150 3.88 1.23 2.69
C VAL A 150 5.21 0.51 2.97
N ALA A 151 5.18 -0.72 3.50
CA ALA A 151 6.38 -1.50 3.82
C ALA A 151 7.40 -0.78 4.72
N VAL A 152 6.92 0.07 5.63
CA VAL A 152 7.69 0.58 6.77
C VAL A 152 7.08 0.05 8.06
N ARG A 153 7.82 0.13 9.17
CA ARG A 153 7.34 -0.22 10.51
C ARG A 153 8.20 0.44 11.58
N LEU A 154 7.67 0.47 12.80
CA LEU A 154 8.44 0.59 14.03
C LEU A 154 8.36 -0.76 14.78
N PRO A 155 9.42 -1.21 15.48
CA PRO A 155 10.72 -0.55 15.63
C PRO A 155 11.55 -0.51 14.33
N MET A 156 12.57 0.35 14.34
CA MET A 156 13.56 0.47 13.25
C MET A 156 14.38 -0.83 13.14
N PRO A 157 14.88 -1.17 11.94
CA PRO A 157 15.70 -2.37 11.76
C PRO A 157 17.05 -2.19 12.48
N GLU A 158 17.67 -3.30 12.88
CA GLU A 158 18.99 -3.28 13.56
C GLU A 158 20.13 -2.85 12.61
N ASP A 159 20.00 -3.20 11.32
CA ASP A 159 20.93 -2.73 10.29
C ASP A 159 20.86 -1.19 10.19
N LYS A 160 21.94 -0.53 10.60
CA LYS A 160 22.03 0.94 10.67
C LYS A 160 21.77 1.62 9.32
N LYS A 161 22.15 0.97 8.22
CA LYS A 161 22.01 1.50 6.87
C LYS A 161 20.53 1.51 6.47
N TRP A 162 19.86 0.37 6.67
CA TRP A 162 18.44 0.23 6.44
C TRP A 162 17.62 1.10 7.39
N ALA A 163 18.07 1.29 8.63
CA ALA A 163 17.44 2.22 9.56
C ALA A 163 17.53 3.66 9.04
N ALA A 164 18.68 4.09 8.54
CA ALA A 164 18.83 5.41 7.94
C ALA A 164 17.93 5.59 6.70
N ASP A 165 17.91 4.60 5.80
CA ASP A 165 17.06 4.60 4.61
C ASP A 165 15.57 4.73 4.99
N ARG A 166 15.11 3.92 5.96
CA ARG A 166 13.73 3.99 6.46
C ARG A 166 13.43 5.31 7.16
N THR A 167 14.38 5.89 7.90
CA THR A 167 14.20 7.23 8.50
C THR A 167 13.94 8.26 7.41
N THR A 168 14.67 8.23 6.30
CA THR A 168 14.43 9.11 5.14
C THR A 168 13.04 8.90 4.55
N ILE A 169 12.58 7.65 4.41
CA ILE A 169 11.22 7.36 3.93
C ILE A 169 10.17 7.89 4.92
N LEU A 170 10.38 7.74 6.22
CA LEU A 170 9.48 8.30 7.24
C LEU A 170 9.44 9.84 7.18
N LYS A 171 10.54 10.51 6.80
CA LYS A 171 10.53 11.96 6.51
C LYS A 171 9.72 12.27 5.26
N GLY A 172 9.91 11.52 4.17
CA GLY A 172 9.13 11.67 2.94
C GLY A 172 7.64 11.43 3.12
N LEU A 173 7.25 10.52 4.02
CA LEU A 173 5.85 10.31 4.42
C LEU A 173 5.31 11.41 5.34
N GLY A 174 6.14 12.35 5.78
CA GLY A 174 5.82 13.38 6.76
C GLY A 174 5.60 12.86 8.19
N VAL A 175 5.93 11.59 8.46
CA VAL A 175 5.88 10.98 9.82
C VAL A 175 6.91 11.65 10.73
N LEU A 176 8.09 11.91 10.17
CA LEU A 176 9.15 12.68 10.79
C LEU A 176 9.32 14.00 10.02
N GLY A 177 9.63 15.09 10.73
CA GLY A 177 10.07 16.32 10.09
C GLY A 177 11.49 16.17 9.55
N PRO A 178 12.00 17.15 8.76
CA PRO A 178 13.36 17.11 8.21
C PRO A 178 14.45 16.92 9.28
N SER A 179 14.22 17.43 10.49
CA SER A 179 15.10 17.29 11.67
C SER A 179 15.03 15.91 12.34
N GLY A 180 14.17 15.00 11.87
CA GLY A 180 13.98 13.67 12.44
C GLY A 180 13.01 13.61 13.62
N LYS A 181 12.41 14.73 14.03
CA LYS A 181 11.40 14.76 15.10
C LYS A 181 10.03 14.28 14.61
N PRO A 182 9.25 13.54 15.42
CA PRO A 182 7.87 13.17 15.09
C PRO A 182 6.98 14.38 14.75
N THR A 183 6.04 14.20 13.83
CA THR A 183 5.01 15.19 13.49
C THR A 183 3.63 14.75 13.95
N ALA A 184 2.62 15.62 13.82
CA ALA A 184 1.21 15.27 14.04
C ALA A 184 0.74 14.10 13.14
N ARG A 185 1.34 13.97 11.94
CA ARG A 185 0.99 12.89 10.99
C ARG A 185 1.37 11.51 11.52
N LEU A 186 2.35 11.40 12.42
CA LEU A 186 2.64 10.13 13.08
C LEU A 186 1.40 9.61 13.82
N GLY A 187 0.71 10.45 14.59
CA GLY A 187 -0.51 10.05 15.31
C GLY A 187 -1.59 9.53 14.36
N VAL A 188 -1.88 10.29 13.31
CA VAL A 188 -2.88 9.93 12.29
C VAL A 188 -2.54 8.57 11.64
N LEU A 189 -1.31 8.36 11.20
CA LEU A 189 -0.93 7.11 10.53
C LEU A 189 -0.88 5.90 11.48
N LYS A 190 -0.62 6.12 12.77
CA LYS A 190 -0.75 5.10 13.82
C LYS A 190 -2.22 4.69 14.01
N ASP A 191 -3.11 5.67 14.16
CA ASP A 191 -4.54 5.42 14.39
C ASP A 191 -5.18 4.69 13.19
N LEU A 192 -4.75 5.05 11.98
CA LEU A 192 -5.15 4.40 10.72
C LEU A 192 -4.46 3.05 10.47
N ASP A 193 -3.57 2.61 11.36
CA ASP A 193 -2.84 1.32 11.29
C ASP A 193 -2.04 1.14 10.00
N VAL A 194 -1.57 2.23 9.38
CA VAL A 194 -0.93 2.24 8.05
C VAL A 194 0.31 1.34 8.01
N PHE A 195 1.07 1.35 9.10
CA PHE A 195 2.21 0.47 9.36
C PHE A 195 2.20 -0.03 10.82
N ARG A 196 2.90 -1.14 11.09
CA ARG A 196 3.02 -1.68 12.46
C ARG A 196 3.93 -0.81 13.30
N THR A 197 3.57 -0.60 14.57
CA THR A 197 4.30 0.30 15.47
C THR A 197 5.06 -0.43 16.57
N THR A 198 4.80 -1.73 16.74
CA THR A 198 5.45 -2.59 17.73
C THR A 198 6.01 -3.84 17.05
N GLN A 199 7.06 -4.43 17.66
CA GLN A 199 7.61 -5.71 17.19
C GLN A 199 6.58 -6.82 17.31
N GLU A 200 5.80 -6.83 18.40
CA GLU A 200 4.77 -7.82 18.68
C GLU A 200 3.68 -7.83 17.59
N ASP A 201 3.14 -6.66 17.23
CA ASP A 201 2.12 -6.57 16.17
C ASP A 201 2.62 -7.07 14.82
N TRP A 202 3.88 -6.77 14.49
CA TRP A 202 4.49 -7.26 13.26
C TRP A 202 4.72 -8.77 13.31
N GLN A 203 5.23 -9.29 14.43
CA GLN A 203 5.56 -10.69 14.60
C GLN A 203 4.30 -11.57 14.54
N LYS A 204 3.21 -11.11 15.16
CA LYS A 204 1.91 -11.79 15.09
C LYS A 204 1.44 -12.01 13.66
N GLU A 205 1.53 -10.98 12.81
CA GLU A 205 1.13 -11.10 11.40
C GLU A 205 2.13 -11.93 10.58
N ARG A 206 3.42 -11.84 10.90
CA ARG A 206 4.48 -12.67 10.30
C ARG A 206 4.27 -14.16 10.59
N ASP A 207 4.02 -14.51 11.85
CA ASP A 207 3.82 -15.88 12.28
C ASP A 207 2.56 -16.48 11.68
N ARG A 208 1.47 -15.69 11.59
CA ARG A 208 0.25 -16.10 10.89
C ARG A 208 0.54 -16.44 9.43
N MET A 209 1.27 -15.58 8.71
CA MET A 209 1.62 -15.85 7.32
C MET A 209 2.52 -17.07 7.18
N PHE A 210 3.53 -17.21 8.04
CA PHE A 210 4.42 -18.37 8.06
C PHE A 210 3.64 -19.68 8.29
N ALA A 211 2.68 -19.68 9.22
CA ALA A 211 1.81 -20.83 9.46
C ALA A 211 0.96 -21.19 8.23
N ASN A 212 0.46 -20.19 7.49
CA ASN A 212 -0.28 -20.42 6.24
C ASN A 212 0.60 -21.08 5.17
N CYS A 213 1.83 -20.58 4.96
CA CYS A 213 2.77 -21.15 3.99
C CYS A 213 3.09 -22.62 4.31
N ARG A 214 3.21 -22.96 5.60
CA ARG A 214 3.54 -24.31 6.09
C ARG A 214 2.45 -25.35 5.91
N GLN A 215 1.25 -24.96 5.48
CA GLN A 215 0.22 -25.93 5.11
C GLN A 215 0.57 -26.69 3.83
N CYS A 216 1.47 -26.16 2.99
CA CYS A 216 1.86 -26.77 1.72
C CYS A 216 3.38 -26.81 1.47
N HIS A 217 4.17 -26.01 2.20
CA HIS A 217 5.61 -25.91 2.01
C HIS A 217 6.39 -26.30 3.26
N SER A 218 7.64 -26.73 3.07
CA SER A 218 8.54 -26.98 4.19
C SER A 218 8.81 -25.70 4.99
N PRO A 219 9.02 -25.78 6.31
CA PRO A 219 9.33 -24.61 7.14
C PRO A 219 10.53 -23.80 6.63
N ASN A 220 11.58 -24.47 6.14
CA ASN A 220 12.78 -23.80 5.64
C ASN A 220 12.49 -23.02 4.35
N PHE A 221 11.73 -23.58 3.42
CA PHE A 221 11.32 -22.89 2.21
C PHE A 221 10.45 -21.66 2.53
N ALA A 222 9.40 -21.85 3.34
CA ALA A 222 8.48 -20.77 3.70
C ALA A 222 9.19 -19.61 4.40
N ARG A 223 10.11 -19.90 5.34
CA ARG A 223 10.90 -18.89 6.03
C ARG A 223 11.83 -18.15 5.06
N GLY A 224 12.56 -18.90 4.24
CA GLY A 224 13.51 -18.33 3.28
C GLY A 224 12.85 -17.41 2.26
N GLU A 225 11.67 -17.75 1.73
CA GLU A 225 10.96 -16.89 0.76
C GLU A 225 10.43 -15.59 1.40
N LEU A 226 9.96 -15.65 2.65
CA LEU A 226 9.55 -14.45 3.39
C LEU A 226 10.76 -13.54 3.70
N GLU A 227 11.90 -14.13 4.08
CA GLU A 227 13.14 -13.38 4.35
C GLU A 227 13.71 -12.73 3.07
N LYS A 228 13.70 -13.44 1.93
CA LYS A 228 14.07 -12.84 0.63
C LYS A 228 13.16 -11.67 0.27
N SER A 229 11.86 -11.78 0.54
CA SER A 229 10.91 -10.69 0.31
C SER A 229 11.17 -9.49 1.25
N ASP A 230 11.60 -9.73 2.50
CA ASP A 230 12.05 -8.67 3.40
C ASP A 230 13.30 -7.96 2.86
N MET A 231 14.24 -8.71 2.27
CA MET A 231 15.43 -8.12 1.64
C MET A 231 15.07 -7.26 0.42
N MET A 232 14.04 -7.61 -0.33
CA MET A 232 13.56 -6.76 -1.43
C MET A 232 13.00 -5.42 -0.93
N ILE A 233 12.38 -5.36 0.26
CA ILE A 233 12.02 -4.08 0.90
C ILE A 233 13.28 -3.28 1.19
N ARG A 234 14.33 -3.90 1.75
CA ARG A 234 15.60 -3.22 2.06
C ARG A 234 16.26 -2.62 0.82
N GLU A 235 16.33 -3.37 -0.27
CA GLU A 235 16.93 -2.89 -1.53
C GLU A 235 16.09 -1.76 -2.16
N ALA A 236 14.76 -1.89 -2.16
CA ALA A 236 13.88 -0.82 -2.64
C ALA A 236 13.94 0.43 -1.76
N ASP A 237 14.03 0.27 -0.43
CA ASP A 237 14.16 1.37 0.53
C ASP A 237 15.44 2.19 0.25
N ARG A 238 16.55 1.53 -0.11
CA ARG A 238 17.78 2.24 -0.46
C ARG A 238 17.58 3.16 -1.66
N LEU A 239 17.05 2.65 -2.76
CA LEU A 239 16.86 3.49 -3.96
C LEU A 239 15.89 4.63 -3.70
N LEU A 240 14.79 4.37 -2.99
CA LEU A 240 13.82 5.41 -2.66
C LEU A 240 14.41 6.46 -1.71
N ALA A 241 15.16 6.06 -0.69
CA ALA A 241 15.82 6.99 0.23
C ALA A 241 16.80 7.93 -0.51
N GLU A 242 17.56 7.40 -1.47
CA GLU A 242 18.43 8.22 -2.32
C GLU A 242 17.61 9.24 -3.12
N ALA A 243 16.53 8.82 -3.77
CA ALA A 243 15.66 9.69 -4.55
C ALA A 243 15.06 10.82 -3.70
N ILE A 244 14.59 10.50 -2.49
CA ILE A 244 14.08 11.48 -1.53
C ILE A 244 15.16 12.50 -1.17
N GLU A 245 16.38 12.06 -0.86
CA GLU A 245 17.46 12.98 -0.48
C GLU A 245 17.94 13.87 -1.63
N ILE A 246 17.88 13.39 -2.88
CA ILE A 246 18.15 14.22 -4.06
C ILE A 246 17.14 15.37 -4.14
N VAL A 247 15.84 15.07 -4.04
CA VAL A 247 14.78 16.08 -4.10
C VAL A 247 14.83 17.01 -2.89
N ALA A 248 15.06 16.47 -1.69
CA ALA A 248 15.28 17.27 -0.48
C ALA A 248 16.49 18.22 -0.63
N GLY A 249 17.54 17.79 -1.32
CA GLY A 249 18.70 18.63 -1.65
C GLY A 249 18.33 19.85 -2.49
N LEU A 250 17.42 19.72 -3.45
CA LEU A 250 16.96 20.85 -4.27
C LEU A 250 16.20 21.89 -3.44
N TYR A 251 15.43 21.45 -2.44
CA TYR A 251 14.80 22.35 -1.47
C TYR A 251 15.83 23.05 -0.58
N ARG A 252 16.80 22.31 -0.01
CA ARG A 252 17.88 22.87 0.82
C ARG A 252 18.66 23.95 0.08
N ASP A 253 18.93 23.72 -1.21
CA ASP A 253 19.70 24.64 -2.05
C ASP A 253 18.85 25.79 -2.64
N ARG A 254 17.55 25.86 -2.27
CA ARG A 254 16.58 26.84 -2.77
C ARG A 254 16.50 26.88 -4.30
N ILE A 255 16.64 25.72 -4.93
CA ILE A 255 16.49 25.52 -6.38
C ILE A 255 15.01 25.37 -6.71
N ILE A 256 14.29 24.58 -5.93
CA ILE A 256 12.83 24.49 -5.97
C ILE A 256 12.23 25.15 -4.71
N ALA A 257 11.06 25.77 -4.86
CA ALA A 257 10.38 26.48 -3.79
C ALA A 257 9.39 25.57 -3.07
N LYS A 258 9.22 25.77 -1.75
CA LYS A 258 8.22 25.04 -0.96
C LYS A 258 6.81 25.35 -1.49
N SER A 259 6.05 24.31 -1.82
CA SER A 259 4.61 24.46 -2.08
C SER A 259 3.89 25.02 -0.86
N GLN A 260 2.88 25.87 -1.09
CA GLN A 260 2.01 26.37 -0.03
C GLN A 260 1.28 25.24 0.73
N TYR A 261 1.05 24.11 0.06
CA TYR A 261 0.37 22.95 0.63
C TYR A 261 1.30 22.03 1.43
N TYR A 262 2.60 22.31 1.45
CA TYR A 262 3.59 21.48 2.17
C TYR A 262 3.92 22.08 3.54
N ALA A 263 3.98 21.19 4.54
CA ALA A 263 4.38 21.57 5.90
C ALA A 263 5.84 22.06 5.95
N TYR A 264 6.74 21.43 5.18
CA TYR A 264 8.18 21.71 5.18
C TYR A 264 8.71 21.87 3.74
N PRO A 265 9.85 22.56 3.53
CA PRO A 265 10.59 22.52 2.26
C PRO A 265 11.29 21.15 2.11
N TYR A 266 10.49 20.11 1.92
CA TYR A 266 10.87 18.71 1.82
C TYR A 266 9.82 17.97 0.98
N PRO A 267 10.19 16.95 0.17
CA PRO A 267 9.20 16.20 -0.61
C PRO A 267 8.17 15.51 0.28
N ASP A 268 6.89 15.58 -0.09
CA ASP A 268 5.80 14.85 0.56
C ASP A 268 5.29 13.72 -0.36
N LEU A 269 5.62 12.47 -0.02
CA LEU A 269 5.23 11.29 -0.78
C LEU A 269 3.71 11.08 -0.82
N LEU A 270 2.95 11.69 0.09
CA LEU A 270 1.49 11.61 0.13
C LEU A 270 0.81 12.75 -0.66
N ALA A 271 1.58 13.63 -1.32
CA ALA A 271 1.05 14.58 -2.30
C ALA A 271 0.64 13.90 -3.61
N PHE A 272 1.11 12.68 -3.84
CA PHE A 272 0.81 11.87 -5.02
C PHE A 272 1.03 12.62 -6.35
N HIS A 273 0.04 12.58 -7.25
CA HIS A 273 0.08 13.24 -8.54
C HIS A 273 -0.05 14.77 -8.43
N ASP A 274 -0.46 15.28 -7.26
CA ASP A 274 -0.56 16.72 -6.96
C ASP A 274 0.80 17.31 -6.52
N ALA A 275 1.86 16.51 -6.55
CA ALA A 275 3.21 16.98 -6.32
C ALA A 275 3.55 18.13 -7.31
N PRO A 276 4.16 19.24 -6.84
CA PRO A 276 4.18 20.52 -7.57
C PRO A 276 5.23 20.59 -8.68
N THR A 277 6.17 19.64 -8.73
CA THR A 277 7.25 19.62 -9.72
C THR A 277 7.34 18.26 -10.42
N SER A 278 7.84 18.25 -11.65
CA SER A 278 8.00 17.01 -12.43
C SER A 278 8.94 16.00 -11.74
N ILE A 279 10.00 16.47 -11.06
CA ILE A 279 10.89 15.60 -10.30
C ILE A 279 10.18 14.98 -9.07
N GLU A 280 9.26 15.70 -8.44
CA GLU A 280 8.45 15.15 -7.34
C GLU A 280 7.35 14.21 -7.83
N GLN A 281 6.73 14.48 -8.99
CA GLN A 281 5.83 13.52 -9.64
C GLN A 281 6.57 12.23 -10.01
N LYS A 282 7.82 12.33 -10.48
CA LYS A 282 8.67 11.18 -10.74
C LYS A 282 9.00 10.39 -9.46
N LEU A 283 9.30 11.10 -8.36
CA LEU A 283 9.50 10.50 -7.04
C LEU A 283 8.23 9.79 -6.54
N TYR A 284 7.06 10.37 -6.78
CA TYR A 284 5.77 9.76 -6.48
C TYR A 284 5.58 8.43 -7.23
N LEU A 285 5.82 8.39 -8.55
CA LEU A 285 5.73 7.15 -9.34
C LEU A 285 6.70 6.08 -8.80
N MET A 286 7.93 6.48 -8.49
CA MET A 286 8.92 5.58 -7.88
C MET A 286 8.42 5.00 -6.55
N PHE A 287 7.77 5.82 -5.71
CA PHE A 287 7.26 5.41 -4.41
C PHE A 287 5.99 4.55 -4.49
N LEU A 288 4.96 5.01 -5.19
CA LEU A 288 3.62 4.41 -5.12
C LEU A 288 3.38 3.39 -6.23
N GLU A 289 4.08 3.47 -7.37
CA GLU A 289 3.94 2.48 -8.45
C GLU A 289 5.04 1.43 -8.35
N HIS A 290 6.29 1.85 -8.58
CA HIS A 290 7.36 0.90 -8.86
C HIS A 290 7.88 0.21 -7.59
N ARG A 291 8.08 0.95 -6.48
CA ARG A 291 8.45 0.33 -5.20
C ARG A 291 7.37 -0.64 -4.71
N MET A 292 6.10 -0.30 -4.85
CA MET A 292 5.00 -1.17 -4.44
C MET A 292 5.05 -2.49 -5.21
N ARG A 293 5.27 -2.44 -6.52
CA ARG A 293 5.44 -3.64 -7.36
C ARG A 293 6.67 -4.45 -6.99
N THR A 294 7.80 -3.80 -6.68
CA THR A 294 9.04 -4.48 -6.28
C THR A 294 8.81 -5.41 -5.09
N PHE A 295 8.34 -4.89 -3.94
CA PHE A 295 8.21 -5.75 -2.76
C PHE A 295 6.95 -6.61 -2.79
N GLN A 296 5.81 -6.09 -3.26
CA GLN A 296 4.58 -6.88 -3.29
C GLN A 296 4.69 -8.03 -4.30
N GLY A 297 5.40 -7.82 -5.41
CA GLY A 297 5.69 -8.87 -6.38
C GLY A 297 6.45 -10.02 -5.73
N SER A 298 7.45 -9.72 -4.89
CA SER A 298 8.18 -10.73 -4.12
C SER A 298 7.27 -11.50 -3.15
N PHE A 299 6.44 -10.80 -2.36
CA PHE A 299 5.52 -11.45 -1.41
C PHE A 299 4.43 -12.30 -2.07
N HIS A 300 4.03 -11.97 -3.30
CA HIS A 300 3.06 -12.75 -4.09
C HIS A 300 3.71 -13.77 -5.03
N ALA A 301 5.02 -14.04 -4.87
CA ALA A 301 5.77 -14.98 -5.70
C ALA A 301 5.63 -14.70 -7.20
N ASN A 302 5.66 -13.41 -7.57
CA ASN A 302 5.57 -12.94 -8.95
C ASN A 302 6.89 -12.28 -9.38
N PRO A 303 7.77 -13.01 -10.11
CA PRO A 303 9.07 -12.49 -10.49
C PRO A 303 8.99 -11.36 -11.52
N ASP A 304 7.97 -11.36 -12.38
CA ASP A 304 7.80 -10.35 -13.43
C ASP A 304 7.46 -8.99 -12.83
N TYR A 305 6.51 -8.96 -11.89
CA TYR A 305 6.19 -7.75 -11.14
C TYR A 305 7.31 -7.29 -10.21
N ALA A 306 8.02 -8.23 -9.58
CA ALA A 306 9.14 -7.88 -8.71
C ALA A 306 10.30 -7.25 -9.51
N LEU A 307 10.62 -7.81 -10.67
CA LEU A 307 11.74 -7.39 -11.51
C LEU A 307 11.34 -6.32 -12.52
N TRP A 308 10.61 -6.69 -13.58
CA TRP A 308 10.42 -5.85 -14.76
C TRP A 308 9.50 -4.67 -14.52
N TYR A 309 8.40 -4.87 -13.79
CA TYR A 309 7.46 -3.79 -13.46
C TYR A 309 7.81 -3.06 -12.16
N GLY A 310 8.72 -3.62 -11.36
CA GLY A 310 9.17 -3.11 -10.07
C GLY A 310 10.61 -2.63 -10.10
N TRP A 311 11.56 -3.51 -9.75
CA TRP A 311 12.98 -3.17 -9.57
C TRP A 311 13.61 -2.44 -10.76
N SER A 312 13.44 -2.95 -11.98
CA SER A 312 13.96 -2.34 -13.21
C SER A 312 13.41 -0.94 -13.44
N LYS A 313 12.15 -0.70 -13.04
CA LYS A 313 11.53 0.63 -13.10
C LYS A 313 12.09 1.56 -12.01
N MET A 314 12.29 1.08 -10.78
CA MET A 314 12.96 1.87 -9.74
C MET A 314 14.38 2.30 -10.13
N VAL A 315 15.15 1.44 -10.77
CA VAL A 315 16.49 1.76 -11.30
C VAL A 315 16.42 2.83 -12.40
N SER A 316 15.40 2.75 -13.25
CA SER A 316 15.14 3.76 -14.28
C SER A 316 14.73 5.10 -13.64
N ASP A 317 13.87 5.07 -12.62
CA ASP A 317 13.39 6.27 -11.94
C ASP A 317 14.49 7.05 -11.24
N ILE A 318 15.36 6.37 -10.48
CA ILE A 318 16.47 7.04 -9.79
C ILE A 318 17.43 7.67 -10.81
N THR A 319 17.63 7.03 -11.97
CA THR A 319 18.46 7.58 -13.06
C THR A 319 17.85 8.88 -13.61
N GLU A 320 16.53 8.89 -13.83
CA GLU A 320 15.80 10.07 -14.29
C GLU A 320 15.77 11.19 -13.24
N ILE A 321 15.56 10.86 -11.96
CA ILE A 321 15.59 11.81 -10.85
C ILE A 321 16.97 12.48 -10.73
N ARG A 322 18.06 11.70 -10.85
CA ARG A 322 19.43 12.25 -10.87
C ARG A 322 19.62 13.24 -12.03
N LYS A 323 19.12 12.90 -13.23
CA LYS A 323 19.18 13.78 -14.41
C LYS A 323 18.39 15.08 -14.18
N LEU A 324 17.12 14.97 -13.78
CA LEU A 324 16.25 16.12 -13.51
C LEU A 324 16.87 17.06 -12.46
N ALA A 325 17.46 16.51 -11.39
CA ALA A 325 18.12 17.31 -10.38
C ALA A 325 19.37 18.03 -10.93
N ALA A 326 20.15 17.40 -11.81
CA ALA A 326 21.30 18.02 -12.46
C ALA A 326 20.89 19.16 -13.40
N ASP A 327 19.82 18.96 -14.18
CA ASP A 327 19.28 19.97 -15.09
C ASP A 327 18.78 21.20 -14.31
N LEU A 328 17.99 21.00 -13.24
CA LEU A 328 17.52 22.09 -12.37
C LEU A 328 18.68 22.89 -11.73
N ARG A 329 19.76 22.20 -11.33
CA ARG A 329 20.98 22.83 -10.80
C ARG A 329 21.67 23.68 -11.87
N LYS A 330 21.78 23.17 -13.10
CA LYS A 330 22.38 23.88 -14.24
C LYS A 330 21.58 25.13 -14.59
N GLU A 331 20.26 25.04 -14.66
CA GLU A 331 19.38 26.18 -14.92
C GLU A 331 19.51 27.27 -13.85
N LYS A 332 19.57 26.89 -12.57
CA LYS A 332 19.78 27.85 -11.47
C LYS A 332 21.11 28.58 -11.59
N LYS A 333 22.17 27.87 -12.02
CA LYS A 333 23.50 28.47 -12.25
C LYS A 333 23.50 29.43 -13.44
N ALA A 334 22.79 29.11 -14.52
CA ALA A 334 22.70 29.96 -15.71
C ALA A 334 21.89 31.26 -15.47
N LYS A 335 21.03 31.29 -14.46
CA LYS A 335 20.25 32.47 -14.05
C LYS A 335 20.96 33.36 -13.01
N ARG A 336 22.17 33.01 -12.58
CA ARG A 336 22.99 33.76 -11.61
C ARG A 336 24.11 34.48 -12.34
#